data_AF-A0AAU0F503-F1
#
_entry.id   AF-A0AAU0F503-F1
#
_cell.length_a   1.000
_cell.length_b   1.000
_cell.length_c   1.000
_cell.angle_alpha   90.00
_cell.angle_beta   90.00
_cell.angle_gamma   90.00
#
_symmetry.space_group_name_H-M   'P 1'
#
loop_
_entity.id
_entity.type
_entity.pdbx_description
1 polymer ?
#
loop_
_entity_poly.entity_id
_entity_poly.type
_entity_poly.pdbx_seq_one_letter_code
_entity_poly.pdbx_strand_id
1 'polypeptide(L)'
;MSNSKGGRIIFGVEDKTGQIIGLDYEQIQNYSNKLANIANDRIKPQVFIQTEVVSVDNNKILIVEIDEGIAKPYKDRNGIIG
;
A
#
# COMPACT_ATOMS: atom_id res chain seq x y z
N MET A 1 -6.73 21.21 -3.63
CA MET A 1 -7.05 20.12 -4.57
C MET A 1 -6.13 18.96 -4.22
N SER A 2 -6.60 17.98 -3.45
CA SER A 2 -5.77 16.82 -3.10
C SER A 2 -5.84 15.84 -4.26
N ASN A 3 -4.75 15.74 -5.01
CA ASN A 3 -4.52 14.69 -5.99
C ASN A 3 -4.29 13.39 -5.21
N SER A 4 -5.38 12.76 -4.77
CA SER A 4 -5.33 11.43 -4.20
C SER A 4 -5.18 10.42 -5.34
N LYS A 5 -4.17 10.56 -6.19
CA LYS A 5 -3.86 9.51 -7.16
C LYS A 5 -3.29 8.33 -6.38
N GLY A 6 -3.76 7.13 -6.63
CA GLY A 6 -3.38 5.92 -5.89
C GLY A 6 -1.86 5.80 -5.68
N GLY A 7 -1.45 5.11 -4.63
CA GLY A 7 -0.04 5.00 -4.24
C GLY A 7 0.53 3.64 -4.61
N ARG A 8 1.78 3.59 -5.09
CA ARG A 8 2.55 2.34 -5.21
C ARG A 8 3.71 2.37 -4.23
N ILE A 9 3.85 1.31 -3.45
CA ILE A 9 4.98 1.07 -2.55
C ILE A 9 5.73 -0.17 -3.07
N ILE A 10 7.05 -0.10 -3.10
CA ILE A 10 7.90 -1.20 -3.57
C ILE A 10 8.87 -1.56 -2.45
N PHE A 11 8.89 -2.83 -2.07
CA PHE A 11 9.79 -3.39 -1.06
C PHE A 11 10.87 -4.25 -1.74
N GLY A 12 12.08 -4.26 -1.15
CA GLY A 12 13.24 -4.98 -1.70
C GLY A 12 14.07 -4.14 -2.67
N VAL A 13 13.91 -2.82 -2.64
CA VAL A 13 14.66 -1.85 -3.45
C VAL A 13 15.29 -0.80 -2.53
N GLU A 14 16.53 -0.42 -2.83
CA GLU A 14 17.20 0.67 -2.13
C GLU A 14 16.68 2.03 -2.63
N ASP A 15 16.23 2.88 -1.71
CA ASP A 15 15.59 4.17 -2.02
C ASP A 15 16.46 5.13 -2.83
N LYS A 16 17.77 5.18 -2.57
CA LYS A 16 18.66 6.18 -3.17
C LYS A 16 19.21 5.76 -4.54
N THR A 17 19.54 4.48 -4.71
CA THR A 17 20.13 3.98 -5.96
C THR A 17 19.13 3.28 -6.87
N GLY A 18 17.97 2.88 -6.33
CA GLY A 18 17.03 2.01 -7.04
C GLY A 18 17.54 0.58 -7.21
N GLN A 19 18.62 0.19 -6.51
CA GLN A 19 19.18 -1.15 -6.60
C GLN A 19 18.21 -2.17 -5.99
N ILE A 20 18.00 -3.28 -6.71
CA ILE A 20 17.18 -4.38 -6.24
C ILE A 20 18.00 -5.21 -5.25
N ILE A 21 17.69 -5.06 -3.97
CA ILE A 21 18.27 -5.84 -2.88
C ILE A 21 17.60 -7.22 -2.83
N GLY A 22 16.31 -7.27 -3.16
CA GLY A 22 15.49 -8.47 -3.01
C GLY A 22 14.98 -8.68 -1.59
N LEU A 23 14.03 -9.60 -1.47
CA LEU A 23 13.40 -10.03 -0.23
C LEU A 23 13.46 -11.54 -0.12
N ASP A 24 13.76 -12.02 1.07
CA ASP A 24 13.64 -13.42 1.42
C ASP A 24 12.18 -13.83 1.61
N TYR A 25 11.91 -15.13 1.51
CA TYR A 25 10.56 -15.68 1.63
C TYR A 25 9.87 -15.28 2.95
N GLU A 26 10.62 -15.32 4.06
CA GLU A 26 10.09 -14.92 5.38
C GLU A 26 9.70 -13.44 5.42
N GLN A 27 10.49 -12.57 4.79
CA GLN A 27 10.20 -11.13 4.71
C GLN A 27 8.93 -10.89 3.89
N ILE A 28 8.80 -11.54 2.73
CA ILE A 28 7.61 -11.45 1.87
C ILE A 28 6.36 -11.88 2.65
N GLN A 29 6.43 -13.01 3.36
CA GLN A 29 5.31 -13.52 4.15
C GLN A 29 4.95 -12.58 5.30
N ASN A 30 5.94 -12.05 6.02
CA ASN A 30 5.74 -11.09 7.10
C ASN A 30 5.11 -9.78 6.60
N TYR A 31 5.60 -9.24 5.48
CA TYR A 31 5.06 -8.01 4.90
C TYR A 31 3.64 -8.21 4.40
N SER A 32 3.37 -9.30 3.69
CA SER A 32 2.02 -9.65 3.23
C SER A 32 1.03 -9.77 4.39
N ASN A 33 1.42 -10.43 5.47
CA ASN A 33 0.58 -10.57 6.67
C ASN A 33 0.32 -9.22 7.35
N LYS A 34 1.35 -8.36 7.45
CA LYS A 34 1.18 -7.00 8.00
C LYS A 34 0.23 -6.16 7.15
N LEU A 35 0.36 -6.22 5.83
CA LEU A 35 -0.53 -5.50 4.91
C LEU A 35 -1.97 -6.00 5.01
N ALA A 36 -2.16 -7.32 5.07
CA ALA A 36 -3.47 -7.93 5.27
C ALA A 36 -4.11 -7.49 6.60
N ASN A 37 -3.32 -7.47 7.68
CA ASN A 37 -3.77 -6.96 8.97
C ASN A 37 -4.14 -5.47 8.89
N ILE A 38 -3.31 -4.61 8.30
CA ILE A 38 -3.61 -3.17 8.13
C ILE A 38 -4.88 -2.96 7.31
N ALA A 39 -5.09 -3.73 6.25
CA ALA A 39 -6.30 -3.67 5.45
C ALA A 39 -7.56 -4.12 6.24
N ASN A 40 -7.40 -5.09 7.14
CA ASN A 40 -8.48 -5.62 7.96
C ASN A 40 -8.82 -4.71 9.16
N ASP A 41 -7.82 -4.07 9.75
CA ASP A 41 -7.88 -3.44 11.08
C ASP A 41 -8.46 -2.01 11.08
N ARG A 42 -9.61 -1.81 10.42
CA ARG A 42 -10.48 -0.61 10.52
C ARG A 42 -10.07 0.65 9.76
N ILE A 43 -9.78 0.57 8.45
CA ILE A 43 -9.77 1.78 7.61
C ILE A 43 -11.16 1.99 7.02
N LYS A 44 -11.87 3.02 7.53
CA LYS A 44 -13.00 3.65 6.83
C LYS A 44 -12.51 4.97 6.23
N PRO A 45 -12.59 5.17 4.90
CA PRO A 45 -13.16 4.26 3.89
C PRO A 45 -12.28 3.03 3.63
N GLN A 46 -12.91 1.96 3.12
CA GLN A 46 -12.25 0.71 2.76
C GLN A 46 -11.16 1.00 1.71
N VAL A 47 -9.91 0.73 2.08
CA VAL A 47 -8.76 0.86 1.18
C VAL A 47 -8.52 -0.48 0.51
N PHE A 48 -8.54 -0.50 -0.82
CA PHE A 48 -8.18 -1.68 -1.60
C PHE A 48 -6.66 -1.68 -1.78
N ILE A 49 -6.01 -2.68 -1.21
CA ILE A 49 -4.56 -2.88 -1.33
C ILE A 49 -4.36 -4.13 -2.16
N GLN A 50 -3.65 -4.00 -3.27
CA GLN A 50 -3.21 -5.10 -4.12
C GLN A 50 -1.73 -5.35 -3.85
N THR A 51 -1.34 -6.61 -3.72
CA THR A 51 0.06 -7.00 -3.46
C THR A 51 0.51 -7.98 -4.52
N GLU A 52 1.64 -7.69 -5.16
CA GLU A 52 2.24 -8.52 -6.21
C GLU A 52 3.70 -8.82 -5.86
N VAL A 53 4.11 -10.08 -6.00
CA VAL A 53 5.52 -10.47 -5.86
C VAL A 53 6.11 -10.63 -7.24
N VAL A 54 7.11 -9.81 -7.56
CA VAL A 54 7.79 -9.81 -8.85
C VAL A 54 9.22 -10.31 -8.67
N SER A 55 9.68 -11.18 -9.56
CA SER A 55 11.08 -11.64 -9.58
C SER A 55 11.87 -10.85 -10.62
N VAL A 56 12.93 -10.17 -10.20
CA VAL A 56 13.85 -9.41 -11.05
C VAL A 56 15.27 -9.83 -10.73
N ASP A 57 16.06 -10.24 -11.73
CA ASP A 57 17.46 -10.65 -11.57
C ASP A 57 17.69 -11.68 -10.45
N ASN A 58 16.82 -12.69 -10.37
CA ASN A 58 16.74 -13.73 -9.32
C ASN A 58 16.35 -13.23 -7.91
N ASN A 59 16.16 -11.93 -7.73
CA ASN A 59 15.69 -11.33 -6.49
C ASN A 59 14.17 -11.14 -6.53
N LYS A 60 13.51 -11.32 -5.40
CA LYS A 60 12.06 -11.10 -5.28
C LYS A 60 11.80 -9.72 -4.69
N ILE A 61 10.92 -8.96 -5.30
CA ILE A 61 10.42 -7.69 -4.76
C ILE A 61 8.92 -7.80 -4.51
N LEU A 62 8.43 -7.03 -3.55
CA LEU A 62 7.01 -6.95 -3.25
C LEU A 62 6.51 -5.57 -3.66
N ILE A 63 5.60 -5.54 -4.63
CA ILE A 63 4.91 -4.34 -5.07
C ILE A 63 3.55 -4.30 -4.38
N VAL A 64 3.23 -3.15 -3.81
CA VAL A 64 1.97 -2.90 -3.12
C VAL A 64 1.32 -1.71 -3.78
N GLU A 65 0.16 -1.93 -4.37
CA GLU A 65 -0.66 -0.89 -4.96
C GLU A 65 -1.82 -0.58 -4.05
N ILE A 66 -1.97 0.69 -3.75
CA ILE A 66 -3.06 1.24 -2.97
C ILE A 66 -3.93 1.95 -3.99
N ASP A 67 -5.02 1.29 -4.37
CA ASP A 67 -6.00 1.89 -5.25
C ASP A 67 -6.54 3.16 -4.59
N GLU A 68 -6.93 4.12 -5.42
CA GLU A 68 -7.81 5.20 -4.97
C GLU A 68 -9.10 4.54 -4.50
N GLY A 69 -9.18 4.26 -3.20
CA GLY A 69 -10.45 3.99 -2.56
C GLY A 69 -11.41 5.08 -3.00
N ILE A 70 -12.68 4.73 -3.25
CA ILE A 70 -13.75 5.66 -3.63
C ILE A 70 -13.97 6.63 -2.46
N ALA A 71 -13.03 7.53 -2.23
CA ALA A 71 -13.01 8.49 -1.16
C ALA A 71 -13.72 9.73 -1.68
N LYS A 72 -15.03 9.62 -1.89
CA LYS A 72 -15.86 10.80 -1.66
C LYS A 72 -15.80 11.05 -0.15
N PRO A 73 -15.30 12.23 0.29
CA PRO A 73 -15.19 12.51 1.70
C PRO A 73 -16.60 12.63 2.28
N TYR A 74 -16.99 11.76 3.20
CA TYR A 74 -17.97 12.14 4.21
C TYR A 74 -17.20 12.72 5.39
N LYS A 75 -16.64 13.91 5.17
CA LYS A 75 -16.48 14.90 6.23
C LYS A 75 -17.69 15.81 6.03
N ASP A 76 -18.69 15.67 6.88
CA ASP A 76 -18.79 16.64 7.95
C ASP A 76 -19.10 15.98 9.31
N ARG A 77 -18.17 16.15 10.25
CA ARG A 77 -18.41 16.22 11.70
C ARG A 77 -18.19 17.67 12.10
N ASN A 78 -19.08 18.57 11.71
CA ASN A 78 -19.28 19.90 12.25
C ASN A 78 -20.78 20.17 12.16
N GLY A 79 -21.47 19.90 13.28
CA GLY A 79 -22.81 20.45 13.46
C GLY A 79 -22.85 21.92 13.06
N ILE A 80 -23.86 22.24 12.25
CA ILE A 80 -24.39 23.56 11.87
C ILE A 80 -23.62 24.31 10.77
N ILE A 81 -24.24 24.47 9.59
CA ILE A 81 -24.89 25.69 9.04
C ILE A 81 -25.53 25.34 7.67
N GLY A 82 -26.79 25.63 7.35
CA GLY A 82 -27.86 26.33 8.06
C GLY A 82 -29.24 25.96 7.51
#